data_AF-A0A1C6CQA9-F1
#
_entry.id   AF-A0A1C6CQA9-F1
#
_cell.length_a   1.000
_cell.length_b   1.000
_cell.length_c   1.000
_cell.angle_alpha   90.00
_cell.angle_beta   90.00
_cell.angle_gamma   90.00
#
_symmetry.space_group_name_H-M   'P 1'
#
loop_
_entity.id
_entity.type
_entity.pdbx_description
1 polymer ?
#
loop_
_entity_poly.entity_id
_entity_poly.type
_entity_poly.pdbx_seq_one_letter_code
_entity_poly.pdbx_strand_id
1 'polypeptide(L)'
;MRIKNKNRIRVIGKLIRIYREEKRHNTQNEYTLLRFCDGICTINTLKRIESGECSRSDEVYDELLAKLKLRFDYFPEVDTAVEMMMEPLYEAIEYFDLEGIGRICDKILNLLERVRNYVYYSELYNIFKNLRQYYIDDLTISTGIALRYESLLGIMPPIYSIILKFLIMTRKSIDALDDPNIYNTAIKKLEMINEKCLFLQFFVLKYYITTNQYISLMQLLNKLEMIFLSKENYIRLIDLYNYYFMLYTVIEHGLRDEYIQKVDNIAKSEKIPNYKLSEIYSNIASNLIFEKNYKRALEFFEKMLRYKEVPHITEIIYMASCQSHLELPIDIPDLTPDLLAEYSIVLQYMYNYFKYYDVPVEIKQKNIIKNIAPNMFDQDLIDIFRFEIKKTLKTQNSYSNLYLFDKIIEDNMNEIY
;
A
#
# COMPACT_ATOMS: atom_id res chain seq x y z
N MET A 1 2.40 -37.64 -25.98
CA MET A 1 3.43 -36.81 -26.64
C MET A 1 3.31 -35.41 -26.04
N ARG A 2 4.23 -34.99 -25.14
CA ARG A 2 4.16 -33.65 -24.53
C ARG A 2 4.22 -32.60 -25.64
N ILE A 3 3.24 -31.69 -25.69
CA ILE A 3 3.25 -30.59 -26.65
C ILE A 3 4.45 -29.71 -26.31
N LYS A 4 5.48 -29.69 -27.16
CA LYS A 4 6.69 -28.89 -26.95
C LYS A 4 6.42 -27.41 -27.20
N ASN A 5 5.75 -26.75 -26.25
CA ASN A 5 5.73 -25.29 -26.20
C ASN A 5 7.13 -24.81 -25.77
N LYS A 6 7.97 -24.49 -26.77
CA LYS A 6 9.34 -24.03 -26.54
C LYS A 6 9.39 -22.81 -25.62
N ASN A 7 8.44 -21.89 -25.71
CA ASN A 7 8.41 -20.72 -24.84
C ASN A 7 8.19 -21.13 -23.38
N ARG A 8 7.27 -22.06 -23.10
CA ARG A 8 7.05 -22.60 -21.75
C ARG A 8 8.30 -23.24 -21.17
N ILE A 9 9.03 -24.03 -21.96
CA ILE A 9 10.28 -24.68 -21.53
C ILE A 9 11.36 -23.64 -21.18
N ARG A 10 11.48 -22.56 -21.96
CA ARG A 10 12.42 -21.46 -21.66
C ARG A 10 12.08 -20.77 -20.34
N VAL A 11 10.79 -20.51 -20.11
CA VAL A 11 10.29 -19.94 -18.85
C VAL A 11 10.64 -20.86 -17.67
N ILE A 12 10.37 -22.15 -17.80
CA ILE A 12 10.70 -23.15 -16.78
C ILE A 12 12.20 -23.17 -16.47
N GLY A 13 13.06 -23.13 -17.49
CA GLY A 13 14.51 -23.06 -17.30
C GLY A 13 14.94 -21.86 -16.44
N LYS A 14 14.37 -20.68 -16.71
CA LYS A 14 14.63 -19.48 -15.89
C LYS A 14 14.03 -19.59 -14.49
N LEU A 15 12.87 -20.24 -14.32
CA LEU A 15 12.29 -20.51 -12.99
C LEU A 15 13.18 -21.44 -12.16
N ILE A 16 13.75 -22.49 -12.76
CA ILE A 16 14.71 -23.39 -12.07
C ILE A 16 15.85 -22.58 -11.44
N ARG A 17 16.38 -21.58 -12.14
CA ARG A 17 17.41 -20.67 -11.62
C ARG A 17 16.95 -19.95 -10.35
N ILE A 18 15.75 -19.33 -10.38
CA ILE A 18 15.20 -18.58 -9.25
C ILE A 18 15.10 -19.50 -8.04
N TYR A 19 14.41 -20.63 -8.19
CA TYR A 19 14.21 -21.57 -7.09
C TYR A 19 15.53 -22.13 -6.54
N ARG A 20 16.51 -22.42 -7.42
CA ARG A 20 17.83 -22.89 -7.00
C ARG A 20 18.59 -21.85 -6.19
N GLU A 21 18.68 -20.61 -6.67
CA GLU A 21 19.41 -19.56 -5.94
C GLU A 21 18.74 -19.23 -4.60
N GLU A 22 17.41 -19.17 -4.53
CA GLU A 22 16.69 -18.99 -3.25
C GLU A 22 16.98 -20.11 -2.25
N LYS A 23 16.97 -21.37 -2.69
CA LYS A 23 17.31 -22.51 -1.84
C LYS A 23 18.77 -22.51 -1.43
N ARG A 24 19.67 -22.02 -2.29
CA ARG A 24 21.10 -21.87 -1.99
C ARG A 24 21.35 -20.82 -0.90
N HIS A 25 20.64 -19.70 -0.94
CA HIS A 25 20.73 -18.69 0.13
C HIS A 25 20.30 -19.27 1.49
N ASN A 26 19.36 -20.22 1.49
CA ASN A 26 18.89 -20.90 2.69
C ASN A 26 19.73 -22.13 3.10
N THR A 27 20.46 -22.75 2.17
CA THR A 27 21.27 -23.97 2.39
C THR A 27 22.52 -23.95 1.50
N GLN A 28 23.72 -23.90 2.10
CA GLN A 28 24.92 -23.48 1.35
C GLN A 28 25.45 -24.48 0.30
N ASN A 29 25.20 -25.79 0.42
CA ASN A 29 25.95 -26.79 -0.34
C ASN A 29 25.18 -27.51 -1.46
N GLU A 30 23.91 -27.87 -1.26
CA GLU A 30 23.16 -28.73 -2.20
C GLU A 30 22.77 -28.04 -3.52
N TYR A 31 22.48 -26.73 -3.46
CA TYR A 31 21.97 -25.95 -4.60
C TYR A 31 23.05 -25.16 -5.34
N THR A 32 24.32 -25.49 -5.11
CA THR A 32 25.42 -25.04 -5.97
C THR A 32 25.25 -25.62 -7.37
N LEU A 33 25.72 -24.92 -8.42
CA LEU A 33 25.60 -25.41 -9.80
C LEU A 33 26.11 -26.85 -9.95
N LEU A 34 27.28 -27.15 -9.36
CA LEU A 34 27.91 -28.46 -9.42
C LEU A 34 27.03 -29.55 -8.81
N ARG A 35 26.55 -29.37 -7.57
CA ARG A 35 25.75 -30.41 -6.88
C ARG A 35 24.32 -30.50 -7.41
N PHE A 36 23.75 -29.38 -7.84
CA PHE A 36 22.39 -29.36 -8.35
C PHE A 36 22.25 -30.11 -9.67
N CYS A 37 23.19 -29.98 -10.61
CA CYS A 37 23.17 -30.73 -11.88
C CYS A 37 23.83 -32.11 -11.80
N ASP A 38 24.44 -32.47 -10.68
CA ASP A 38 25.15 -33.75 -10.52
C ASP A 38 24.22 -34.93 -10.81
N GLY A 39 24.73 -35.87 -11.61
CA GLY A 39 24.00 -37.03 -12.13
C GLY A 39 22.96 -36.75 -13.24
N ILE A 40 22.70 -35.48 -13.57
CA ILE A 40 21.62 -35.07 -14.49
C ILE A 40 22.18 -34.48 -15.79
N CYS A 41 23.01 -33.44 -15.68
CA CYS A 41 23.60 -32.75 -16.83
C CYS A 41 24.91 -32.03 -16.46
N THR A 42 25.62 -31.49 -17.45
CA THR A 42 26.81 -30.66 -17.19
C THR A 42 26.44 -29.29 -16.61
N ILE A 43 27.37 -28.66 -15.87
CA ILE A 43 27.20 -27.27 -15.38
C ILE A 43 26.90 -26.30 -16.53
N ASN A 44 27.55 -26.48 -17.68
CA ASN A 44 27.32 -25.63 -18.86
C ASN A 44 25.91 -25.82 -19.42
N THR A 45 25.40 -27.06 -19.44
CA THR A 45 24.01 -27.34 -19.80
C THR A 45 23.05 -26.67 -18.83
N LEU A 46 23.28 -26.77 -17.52
CA LEU A 46 22.44 -26.10 -16.51
C LEU A 46 22.44 -24.58 -16.70
N LYS A 47 23.62 -23.95 -16.86
CA LYS A 47 23.73 -22.50 -17.11
C LYS A 47 22.95 -22.05 -18.35
N ARG A 48 23.00 -22.85 -19.43
CA ARG A 48 22.24 -22.60 -20.67
C ARG A 48 20.73 -22.76 -20.46
N ILE A 49 20.29 -23.78 -19.71
CA ILE A 49 18.89 -23.94 -19.34
C ILE A 49 18.41 -22.74 -18.52
N GLU A 50 19.18 -22.33 -17.51
CA GLU A 50 18.87 -21.22 -16.62
C GLU A 50 18.90 -19.84 -17.29
N SER A 51 19.61 -19.70 -18.41
CA SER A 51 19.55 -18.51 -19.27
C SER A 51 18.36 -18.53 -20.25
N GLY A 52 17.62 -19.64 -20.32
CA GLY A 52 16.46 -19.80 -21.18
C GLY A 52 16.73 -20.47 -22.52
N GLU A 53 17.81 -21.26 -22.65
CA GLU A 53 17.99 -22.17 -23.78
C GLU A 53 17.29 -23.51 -23.54
N CYS A 54 16.78 -24.11 -24.63
CA CYS A 54 16.10 -25.40 -24.53
C CYS A 54 17.12 -26.55 -24.54
N SER A 55 17.05 -27.43 -23.55
CA SER A 55 17.68 -28.75 -23.65
C SER A 55 17.01 -29.58 -24.75
N ARG A 56 17.75 -30.56 -25.28
CA ARG A 56 17.22 -31.54 -26.24
C ARG A 56 16.36 -32.61 -25.56
N SER A 57 16.64 -32.91 -24.29
CA SER A 57 15.91 -33.90 -23.49
C SER A 57 15.03 -33.22 -22.45
N ASP A 58 13.76 -33.63 -22.41
CA ASP A 58 12.76 -33.17 -21.44
C ASP A 58 13.04 -33.79 -20.05
N GLU A 59 13.67 -34.96 -19.98
CA GLU A 59 14.02 -35.69 -18.74
C GLU A 59 14.95 -34.85 -17.85
N VAL A 60 15.84 -34.06 -18.46
CA VAL A 60 16.73 -33.13 -17.73
C VAL A 60 15.91 -32.14 -16.89
N TYR A 61 14.80 -31.64 -17.43
CA TYR A 61 13.94 -30.72 -16.68
C TYR A 61 13.17 -31.44 -15.57
N ASP A 62 12.69 -32.66 -15.83
CA ASP A 62 11.98 -33.46 -14.83
C ASP A 62 12.89 -33.76 -13.63
N GLU A 63 14.13 -34.17 -13.87
CA GLU A 63 15.10 -34.49 -12.81
C GLU A 63 15.54 -33.25 -12.01
N LEU A 64 15.79 -32.12 -12.69
CA LEU A 64 16.15 -30.86 -12.01
C LEU A 64 14.99 -30.35 -11.14
N LEU A 65 13.75 -30.40 -11.64
CA LEU A 65 12.58 -29.97 -10.88
C LEU A 65 12.21 -30.95 -9.75
N ALA A 66 12.48 -32.25 -9.92
CA ALA A 66 12.31 -33.23 -8.86
C ALA A 66 13.16 -32.89 -7.62
N LYS A 67 14.40 -32.40 -7.79
CA LYS A 67 15.23 -31.89 -6.68
C LYS A 67 14.58 -30.70 -5.96
N LEU A 68 13.73 -29.94 -6.64
CA LEU A 68 12.95 -28.83 -6.08
C LEU A 68 11.55 -29.25 -5.57
N LYS A 69 11.20 -30.55 -5.65
CA LYS A 69 9.86 -31.09 -5.38
C LYS A 69 8.77 -30.46 -6.26
N LEU A 70 9.13 -30.11 -7.49
CA LEU A 70 8.23 -29.52 -8.48
C LEU A 70 8.16 -30.40 -9.73
N ARG A 71 7.14 -30.16 -10.55
CA ARG A 71 6.97 -30.81 -11.85
C ARG A 71 6.91 -29.76 -12.95
N PHE A 72 7.05 -30.18 -14.21
CA PHE A 72 6.62 -29.35 -15.32
C PHE A 72 5.76 -30.12 -16.30
N ASP A 73 4.81 -29.40 -16.87
CA ASP A 73 4.00 -29.83 -18.01
C ASP A 73 3.37 -28.58 -18.63
N TYR A 74 2.61 -28.79 -19.69
CA TYR A 74 1.92 -27.73 -20.42
C TYR A 74 0.45 -28.09 -20.61
N PHE A 75 -0.44 -27.27 -20.05
CA PHE A 75 -1.89 -27.42 -20.12
C PHE A 75 -2.49 -26.20 -20.84
N PRO A 76 -2.60 -26.25 -22.19
CA PRO A 76 -3.11 -25.13 -22.98
C PRO A 76 -4.50 -24.65 -22.53
N GLU A 77 -5.38 -25.57 -22.15
CA GLU A 77 -6.76 -25.26 -21.75
C GLU A 77 -6.78 -24.45 -20.45
N VAL A 78 -5.85 -24.74 -19.52
CA VAL A 78 -5.68 -23.95 -18.29
C VAL A 78 -5.16 -22.57 -18.62
N ASP A 79 -4.13 -22.48 -19.47
CA ASP A 79 -3.57 -21.19 -19.89
C ASP A 79 -4.65 -20.30 -20.54
N THR A 80 -5.37 -20.83 -21.53
CA THR A 80 -6.43 -20.09 -22.23
C THR A 80 -7.52 -19.64 -21.26
N ALA A 81 -7.96 -20.50 -20.35
CA ALA A 81 -8.97 -20.13 -19.36
C ALA A 81 -8.49 -19.01 -18.42
N VAL A 82 -7.24 -19.04 -17.95
CA VAL A 82 -6.65 -17.97 -17.13
C VAL A 82 -6.56 -16.68 -17.95
N GLU A 83 -6.01 -16.75 -19.16
CA GLU A 83 -5.83 -15.58 -20.04
C GLU A 83 -7.16 -14.89 -20.37
N MET A 84 -8.23 -15.67 -20.61
CA MET A 84 -9.59 -15.15 -20.84
C MET A 84 -10.17 -14.40 -19.62
N MET A 85 -9.68 -14.67 -18.41
CA MET A 85 -10.12 -13.99 -17.19
C MET A 85 -9.31 -12.72 -16.87
N MET A 86 -8.21 -12.46 -17.59
CA MET A 86 -7.30 -11.35 -17.27
C MET A 86 -7.90 -9.97 -17.55
N GLU A 87 -8.52 -9.78 -18.71
CA GLU A 87 -9.15 -8.50 -19.07
C GLU A 87 -10.33 -8.16 -18.13
N PRO A 88 -11.28 -9.08 -17.85
CA PRO A 88 -12.30 -8.85 -16.84
C PRO A 88 -11.74 -8.56 -15.44
N LEU A 89 -10.63 -9.19 -15.05
CA LEU A 89 -9.97 -8.92 -13.77
C LEU A 89 -9.41 -7.49 -13.73
N TYR A 90 -8.76 -7.04 -14.80
CA TYR A 90 -8.23 -5.69 -14.88
C TYR A 90 -9.32 -4.62 -14.91
N GLU A 91 -10.45 -4.90 -15.57
CA GLU A 91 -11.61 -4.03 -15.52
C GLU A 91 -12.19 -3.96 -14.10
N ALA A 92 -12.36 -5.10 -13.42
CA ALA A 92 -12.84 -5.12 -12.04
C ALA A 92 -11.90 -4.33 -11.10
N ILE A 93 -10.58 -4.44 -11.28
CA ILE A 93 -9.59 -3.63 -10.56
C ILE A 93 -9.76 -2.14 -10.87
N GLU A 94 -9.93 -1.77 -12.14
CA GLU A 94 -10.08 -0.38 -12.57
C GLU A 94 -11.31 0.28 -11.93
N TYR A 95 -12.43 -0.43 -11.84
CA TYR A 95 -13.66 0.06 -11.21
C TYR A 95 -13.74 -0.22 -9.71
N PHE A 96 -12.69 -0.81 -9.12
CA PHE A 96 -12.68 -1.21 -7.71
C PHE A 96 -13.88 -2.11 -7.33
N ASP A 97 -14.28 -3.00 -8.24
CA ASP A 97 -15.31 -4.01 -8.00
C ASP A 97 -14.73 -5.16 -7.16
N LEU A 98 -14.73 -5.00 -5.84
CA LEU A 98 -14.18 -5.99 -4.91
C LEU A 98 -14.83 -7.38 -5.07
N GLU A 99 -16.14 -7.43 -5.32
CA GLU A 99 -16.85 -8.70 -5.52
C GLU A 99 -16.39 -9.36 -6.83
N GLY A 100 -16.30 -8.58 -7.92
CA GLY A 100 -15.77 -9.01 -9.19
C GLY A 100 -14.34 -9.55 -9.10
N ILE A 101 -13.45 -8.80 -8.43
CA ILE A 101 -12.05 -9.19 -8.19
C ILE A 101 -11.99 -10.51 -7.43
N GLY A 102 -12.69 -10.60 -6.29
CA GLY A 102 -12.71 -11.80 -5.44
C GLY A 102 -13.19 -13.02 -6.22
N ARG A 103 -14.34 -12.89 -6.90
CA ARG A 103 -14.95 -13.97 -7.70
C ARG A 103 -14.04 -14.44 -8.84
N ILE A 104 -13.38 -13.53 -9.55
CA ILE A 104 -12.48 -13.90 -10.67
C ILE A 104 -11.22 -14.58 -10.12
N CYS A 105 -10.60 -14.02 -9.09
CA CYS A 105 -9.45 -14.63 -8.43
C CYS A 105 -9.77 -16.03 -7.90
N ASP A 106 -10.92 -16.23 -7.26
CA ASP A 106 -11.34 -17.55 -6.75
C ASP A 106 -11.52 -18.57 -7.88
N LYS A 107 -12.08 -18.17 -9.03
CA LYS A 107 -12.16 -19.04 -10.21
C LYS A 107 -10.78 -19.43 -10.74
N ILE A 108 -9.86 -18.48 -10.85
CA ILE A 108 -8.49 -18.73 -11.30
C ILE A 108 -7.78 -19.67 -10.32
N LEU A 109 -7.88 -19.42 -9.01
CA LEU A 109 -7.25 -20.25 -7.98
C LEU A 109 -7.78 -21.68 -7.97
N ASN A 110 -9.10 -21.86 -8.09
CA ASN A 110 -9.72 -23.19 -8.18
C ASN A 110 -9.25 -23.99 -9.40
N LEU A 111 -9.07 -23.31 -10.54
CA LEU A 111 -8.51 -23.93 -11.75
C LEU A 111 -7.05 -24.34 -11.54
N LEU A 112 -6.25 -23.45 -10.94
CA LEU A 112 -4.82 -23.65 -10.72
C LEU A 112 -4.51 -24.65 -9.61
N GLU A 113 -5.40 -24.86 -8.63
CA GLU A 113 -5.18 -25.80 -7.51
C GLU A 113 -4.86 -27.21 -8.02
N ARG A 114 -5.53 -27.65 -9.10
CA ARG A 114 -5.35 -28.98 -9.72
C ARG A 114 -3.96 -29.17 -10.34
N VAL A 115 -3.28 -28.08 -10.68
CA VAL A 115 -1.97 -28.05 -11.34
C VAL A 115 -0.93 -27.30 -10.50
N ARG A 116 -1.20 -27.06 -9.22
CA ARG A 116 -0.37 -26.23 -8.35
C ARG A 116 1.02 -26.80 -8.09
N ASN A 117 1.22 -28.11 -8.26
CA ASN A 117 2.53 -28.75 -8.11
C ASN A 117 3.45 -28.58 -9.35
N TYR A 118 2.96 -27.96 -10.42
CA TYR A 118 3.75 -27.65 -11.60
C TYR A 118 4.35 -26.25 -11.49
N VAL A 119 5.66 -26.11 -11.68
CA VAL A 119 6.46 -24.91 -11.36
C VAL A 119 5.93 -23.61 -11.96
N TYR A 120 5.40 -23.65 -13.19
CA TYR A 120 4.82 -22.47 -13.82
C TYR A 120 3.49 -22.08 -13.15
N TYR A 121 2.62 -23.06 -12.93
CA TYR A 121 1.28 -22.84 -12.39
C TYR A 121 1.32 -22.53 -10.89
N SER A 122 2.32 -23.00 -10.16
CA SER A 122 2.55 -22.59 -8.77
C SER A 122 2.83 -21.09 -8.65
N GLU A 123 3.55 -20.49 -9.61
CA GLU A 123 3.79 -19.04 -9.60
C GLU A 123 2.51 -18.27 -9.87
N LEU A 124 1.74 -18.68 -10.89
CA LEU A 124 0.44 -18.08 -11.16
C LEU A 124 -0.47 -18.16 -9.94
N TYR A 125 -0.56 -19.34 -9.31
CA TYR A 125 -1.37 -19.54 -8.11
C TYR A 125 -0.99 -18.55 -7.01
N ASN A 126 0.30 -18.39 -6.74
CA ASN A 126 0.76 -17.45 -5.71
C ASN A 126 0.45 -15.99 -6.08
N ILE A 127 0.61 -15.60 -7.34
CA ILE A 127 0.30 -14.24 -7.84
C ILE A 127 -1.19 -13.91 -7.61
N PHE A 128 -2.09 -14.78 -8.05
CA PHE A 128 -3.53 -14.56 -7.88
C PHE A 128 -3.98 -14.67 -6.43
N LYS A 129 -3.34 -15.54 -5.64
CA LYS A 129 -3.60 -15.62 -4.20
C LYS A 129 -3.25 -14.30 -3.51
N ASN A 130 -2.05 -13.77 -3.77
CA ASN A 130 -1.61 -12.52 -3.18
C ASN A 130 -2.44 -11.32 -3.65
N LEU A 131 -2.88 -11.31 -4.93
CA LEU A 131 -3.80 -10.29 -5.43
C LEU A 131 -5.14 -10.33 -4.70
N ARG A 132 -5.71 -11.53 -4.52
CA ARG A 132 -6.95 -11.70 -3.76
C ARG A 132 -6.79 -11.24 -2.33
N GLN A 133 -5.72 -11.67 -1.66
CA GLN A 133 -5.44 -11.30 -0.27
C GLN A 133 -5.27 -9.79 -0.10
N TYR A 134 -4.65 -9.11 -1.07
CA TYR A 134 -4.55 -7.66 -1.05
C TYR A 134 -5.92 -6.97 -1.09
N TYR A 135 -6.80 -7.35 -2.01
CA TYR A 135 -8.08 -6.66 -2.19
C TYR A 135 -9.16 -7.08 -1.18
N ILE A 136 -9.16 -8.35 -0.76
CA ILE A 136 -10.24 -8.93 0.06
C ILE A 136 -9.87 -8.97 1.54
N ASP A 137 -8.60 -9.24 1.85
CA ASP A 137 -8.13 -9.46 3.21
C ASP A 137 -7.25 -8.29 3.73
N ASP A 138 -7.03 -7.25 2.91
CA ASP A 138 -6.12 -6.11 3.17
C ASP A 138 -4.69 -6.53 3.54
N LEU A 139 -4.20 -7.60 2.93
CA LEU A 139 -2.87 -8.16 3.19
C LEU A 139 -1.90 -7.83 2.06
N THR A 140 -0.85 -7.08 2.38
CA THR A 140 0.26 -6.83 1.46
C THR A 140 1.29 -7.97 1.47
N ILE A 141 1.91 -8.21 0.32
CA ILE A 141 3.00 -9.19 0.22
C ILE A 141 4.21 -8.76 1.05
N SER A 142 5.07 -9.70 1.45
CA SER A 142 6.32 -9.37 2.12
C SER A 142 7.38 -8.83 1.15
N THR A 143 8.41 -8.15 1.67
CA THR A 143 9.55 -7.65 0.88
C THR A 143 10.24 -8.78 0.11
N GLY A 144 10.37 -9.97 0.70
CA GLY A 144 10.95 -11.15 0.03
C GLY A 144 10.12 -11.61 -1.18
N ILE A 145 8.78 -11.62 -1.05
CA ILE A 145 7.88 -11.95 -2.16
C ILE A 145 7.96 -10.88 -3.25
N ALA A 146 8.04 -9.59 -2.89
CA ALA A 146 8.19 -8.51 -3.87
C ALA A 146 9.48 -8.65 -4.69
N LEU A 147 10.61 -8.95 -4.05
CA LEU A 147 11.89 -9.20 -4.74
C LEU A 147 11.81 -10.42 -5.68
N ARG A 148 11.11 -11.49 -5.25
CA ARG A 148 10.82 -12.63 -6.12
C ARG A 148 10.00 -12.19 -7.34
N TYR A 149 8.95 -11.41 -7.16
CA TYR A 149 8.10 -10.92 -8.25
C TYR A 149 8.85 -10.00 -9.23
N GLU A 150 9.79 -9.19 -8.75
CA GLU A 150 10.69 -8.43 -9.62
C GLU A 150 11.49 -9.36 -10.54
N SER A 151 11.96 -10.50 -10.03
CA SER A 151 12.67 -11.49 -10.85
C SER A 151 11.76 -12.18 -11.87
N LEU A 152 10.46 -12.33 -11.57
CA LEU A 152 9.48 -12.95 -12.47
C LEU A 152 9.06 -12.05 -13.63
N LEU A 153 9.12 -10.71 -13.50
CA LEU A 153 8.70 -9.77 -14.55
C LEU A 153 9.40 -10.00 -15.90
N GLY A 154 10.69 -10.37 -15.90
CA GLY A 154 11.46 -10.66 -17.12
C GLY A 154 11.32 -12.09 -17.64
N ILE A 155 10.46 -12.90 -17.01
CA ILE A 155 10.34 -14.35 -17.24
C ILE A 155 8.90 -14.72 -17.61
N MET A 156 7.92 -14.20 -16.87
CA MET A 156 6.51 -14.52 -17.07
C MET A 156 5.95 -13.82 -18.32
N PRO A 157 4.90 -14.37 -18.94
CA PRO A 157 4.24 -13.72 -20.06
C PRO A 157 3.78 -12.28 -19.73
N PRO A 158 3.87 -11.34 -20.69
CA PRO A 158 3.54 -9.94 -20.46
C PRO A 158 2.13 -9.68 -19.93
N ILE A 159 1.17 -10.58 -20.19
CA ILE A 159 -0.20 -10.47 -19.70
C ILE A 159 -0.28 -10.39 -18.18
N TYR A 160 0.68 -10.94 -17.44
CA TYR A 160 0.75 -10.92 -15.98
C TYR A 160 1.56 -9.75 -15.42
N SER A 161 2.23 -8.97 -16.28
CA SER A 161 3.14 -7.90 -15.85
C SER A 161 2.43 -6.81 -15.06
N ILE A 162 1.18 -6.50 -15.40
CA ILE A 162 0.38 -5.48 -14.70
C ILE A 162 0.14 -5.89 -13.24
N ILE A 163 -0.32 -7.13 -12.98
CA ILE A 163 -0.53 -7.63 -11.60
C ILE A 163 0.78 -7.67 -10.82
N LEU A 164 1.87 -8.14 -11.45
CA LEU A 164 3.17 -8.20 -10.80
C LEU A 164 3.66 -6.79 -10.40
N LYS A 165 3.61 -5.82 -11.33
CA LYS A 165 3.94 -4.42 -11.04
C LYS A 165 3.07 -3.86 -9.92
N PHE A 166 1.77 -4.12 -9.97
CA PHE A 166 0.83 -3.71 -8.91
C PHE A 166 1.29 -4.21 -7.54
N LEU A 167 1.44 -5.53 -7.38
CA LEU A 167 1.83 -6.17 -6.11
C LEU A 167 3.21 -5.72 -5.62
N ILE A 168 4.16 -5.51 -6.52
CA ILE A 168 5.48 -4.97 -6.16
C ILE A 168 5.32 -3.54 -5.64
N MET A 169 4.61 -2.68 -6.38
CA MET A 169 4.48 -1.26 -6.03
C MET A 169 3.67 -1.02 -4.76
N THR A 170 2.69 -1.86 -4.43
CA THR A 170 1.99 -1.78 -3.14
C THR A 170 2.94 -2.09 -1.98
N ARG A 171 3.81 -3.11 -2.09
CA ARG A 171 4.84 -3.38 -1.08
C ARG A 171 5.88 -2.26 -0.99
N LYS A 172 6.39 -1.78 -2.13
CA LYS A 172 7.37 -0.68 -2.17
C LYS A 172 6.81 0.62 -1.60
N SER A 173 5.50 0.82 -1.67
CA SER A 173 4.84 1.96 -1.02
C SER A 173 4.94 1.93 0.49
N ILE A 174 4.96 0.73 1.09
CA ILE A 174 5.10 0.55 2.54
C ILE A 174 6.57 0.58 2.95
N ASP A 175 7.46 -0.09 2.20
CA ASP A 175 8.91 -0.03 2.45
C ASP A 175 9.44 1.42 2.43
N ALA A 176 8.77 2.30 1.68
CA ALA A 176 9.12 3.71 1.57
C ALA A 176 8.76 4.57 2.79
N LEU A 177 8.02 4.01 3.77
CA LEU A 177 7.85 4.65 5.08
C LEU A 177 9.20 4.69 5.83
N ASP A 178 10.06 3.70 5.61
CA ASP A 178 11.40 3.63 6.20
C ASP A 178 12.46 4.34 5.34
N ASP A 179 12.44 4.12 4.02
CA ASP A 179 13.34 4.79 3.06
C ASP A 179 12.60 5.25 1.80
N PRO A 180 12.33 6.57 1.66
CA PRO A 180 11.64 7.13 0.50
C PRO A 180 12.30 6.81 -0.85
N ASN A 181 13.60 6.51 -0.89
CA ASN A 181 14.32 6.20 -2.13
C ASN A 181 13.93 4.83 -2.72
N ILE A 182 13.43 3.90 -1.91
CA ILE A 182 12.97 2.58 -2.35
C ILE A 182 11.87 2.73 -3.40
N TYR A 183 10.91 3.61 -3.14
CA TYR A 183 9.80 3.88 -4.05
C TYR A 183 10.28 4.48 -5.37
N ASN A 184 11.14 5.50 -5.31
CA ASN A 184 11.67 6.20 -6.47
C ASN A 184 12.49 5.27 -7.37
N THR A 185 13.25 4.36 -6.76
CA THR A 185 14.03 3.35 -7.48
C THR A 185 13.11 2.35 -8.17
N ALA A 186 12.05 1.90 -7.51
CA ALA A 186 11.07 0.99 -8.09
C ALA A 186 10.34 1.61 -9.29
N ILE A 187 9.91 2.87 -9.20
CA ILE A 187 9.27 3.62 -10.31
C ILE A 187 10.13 3.60 -11.57
N LYS A 188 11.44 3.85 -11.43
CA LYS A 188 12.39 3.85 -12.55
C LYS A 188 12.63 2.43 -13.08
N LYS A 189 12.91 1.47 -12.20
CA LYS A 189 13.23 0.08 -12.55
C LYS A 189 12.07 -0.63 -13.27
N LEU A 190 10.83 -0.30 -12.89
CA LEU A 190 9.61 -0.89 -13.46
C LEU A 190 9.03 -0.07 -14.62
N GLU A 191 9.71 1.01 -15.01
CA GLU A 191 9.31 1.93 -16.09
C GLU A 191 7.89 2.49 -15.92
N MET A 192 7.49 2.77 -14.67
CA MET A 192 6.11 3.12 -14.32
C MET A 192 5.62 4.42 -14.97
N ILE A 193 6.52 5.37 -15.26
CA ILE A 193 6.18 6.65 -15.90
C ILE A 193 5.52 6.45 -17.28
N ASN A 194 5.89 5.38 -17.98
CA ASN A 194 5.36 5.07 -19.32
C ASN A 194 4.16 4.10 -19.29
N GLU A 195 3.69 3.72 -18.10
CA GLU A 195 2.63 2.73 -17.94
C GLU A 195 1.29 3.27 -18.47
N LYS A 196 0.56 2.42 -19.22
CA LYS A 196 -0.71 2.80 -19.85
C LYS A 196 -1.92 2.37 -19.02
N CYS A 197 -1.74 1.35 -18.18
CA CYS A 197 -2.78 0.87 -17.28
C CYS A 197 -3.14 1.98 -16.26
N LEU A 198 -4.42 2.39 -16.22
CA LEU A 198 -4.83 3.61 -15.52
C LEU A 198 -4.68 3.46 -14.00
N PHE A 199 -5.14 2.36 -13.40
CA PHE A 199 -4.93 2.13 -11.97
C PHE A 199 -3.45 2.07 -11.56
N LEU A 200 -2.53 1.70 -12.45
CA LEU A 200 -1.09 1.76 -12.16
C LEU A 200 -0.52 3.18 -12.20
N GLN A 201 -1.16 4.11 -12.92
CA GLN A 201 -0.72 5.51 -12.99
C GLN A 201 -0.90 6.24 -11.65
N PHE A 202 -1.71 5.73 -10.72
CA PHE A 202 -1.79 6.25 -9.35
C PHE A 202 -0.45 6.15 -8.60
N PHE A 203 0.35 5.13 -8.88
CA PHE A 203 1.71 5.06 -8.34
C PHE A 203 2.61 6.19 -8.88
N VAL A 204 2.38 6.62 -10.13
CA VAL A 204 3.10 7.73 -10.75
C VAL A 204 2.63 9.07 -10.17
N LEU A 205 1.33 9.25 -9.90
CA LEU A 205 0.82 10.43 -9.19
C LEU A 205 1.49 10.58 -7.82
N LYS A 206 1.56 9.49 -7.03
CA LYS A 206 2.27 9.48 -5.75
C LYS A 206 3.74 9.85 -5.91
N TYR A 207 4.42 9.29 -6.91
CA TYR A 207 5.82 9.60 -7.22
C TYR A 207 6.03 11.10 -7.49
N TYR A 208 5.17 11.72 -8.29
CA TYR A 208 5.30 13.15 -8.59
C TYR A 208 5.03 14.04 -7.39
N ILE A 209 4.09 13.68 -6.50
CA ILE A 209 3.91 14.38 -5.22
C ILE A 209 5.17 14.29 -4.38
N THR A 210 5.66 13.08 -4.11
CA THR A 210 6.81 12.87 -3.21
C THR A 210 8.12 13.45 -3.74
N THR A 211 8.20 13.72 -5.05
CA THR A 211 9.36 14.34 -5.70
C THR A 211 9.13 15.79 -6.11
N ASN A 212 8.02 16.40 -5.68
CA ASN A 212 7.66 17.79 -5.96
C ASN A 212 7.59 18.15 -7.47
N GLN A 213 7.25 17.18 -8.32
CA GLN A 213 7.11 17.35 -9.77
C GLN A 213 5.68 17.82 -10.15
N TYR A 214 5.28 18.98 -9.64
CA TYR A 214 3.89 19.44 -9.70
C TYR A 214 3.34 19.70 -11.11
N ILE A 215 4.19 20.11 -12.07
CA ILE A 215 3.77 20.31 -13.46
C ILE A 215 3.38 18.95 -14.09
N SER A 216 4.25 17.94 -13.96
CA SER A 216 4.00 16.59 -14.45
C SER A 216 2.79 15.96 -13.76
N LEU A 217 2.65 16.19 -12.45
CA LEU A 217 1.48 15.78 -11.68
C LEU A 217 0.20 16.35 -12.26
N MET A 218 0.11 17.68 -12.43
CA MET A 218 -1.07 18.36 -12.95
C MET A 218 -1.45 17.88 -14.36
N GLN A 219 -0.47 17.65 -15.23
CA GLN A 219 -0.71 17.11 -16.57
C GLN A 219 -1.33 15.71 -16.52
N LEU A 220 -0.80 14.83 -15.66
CA LEU A 220 -1.32 13.47 -15.50
C LEU A 220 -2.71 13.47 -14.86
N LEU A 221 -2.93 14.32 -13.84
CA LEU A 221 -4.23 14.49 -13.20
C LEU A 221 -5.31 14.90 -14.21
N ASN A 222 -5.08 15.97 -14.99
CA ASN A 222 -6.05 16.45 -15.98
C ASN A 222 -6.36 15.39 -17.04
N LYS A 223 -5.35 14.65 -17.48
CA LYS A 223 -5.54 13.54 -18.42
C LYS A 223 -6.43 12.45 -17.81
N LEU A 224 -6.14 12.03 -16.58
CA LEU A 224 -6.89 10.98 -15.88
C LEU A 224 -8.33 11.42 -15.56
N GLU A 225 -8.54 12.68 -15.17
CA GLU A 225 -9.88 13.20 -14.87
C GLU A 225 -10.78 13.12 -16.11
N MET A 226 -10.29 13.57 -17.27
CA MET A 226 -11.04 13.45 -18.53
C MET A 226 -11.38 11.99 -18.88
N ILE A 227 -10.43 11.07 -18.70
CA ILE A 227 -10.65 9.65 -18.98
C ILE A 227 -11.72 9.08 -18.04
N PHE A 228 -11.61 9.31 -16.73
CA PHE A 228 -12.55 8.74 -15.76
C PHE A 228 -13.93 9.36 -15.85
N LEU A 229 -14.05 10.66 -16.18
CA LEU A 229 -15.34 11.27 -16.50
C LEU A 229 -15.98 10.61 -17.73
N SER A 230 -15.23 10.40 -18.81
CA SER A 230 -15.76 9.77 -20.03
C SER A 230 -16.19 8.30 -19.84
N LYS A 231 -15.63 7.64 -18.83
CA LYS A 231 -15.93 6.26 -18.45
C LYS A 231 -16.96 6.15 -17.34
N GLU A 232 -17.44 7.27 -16.80
CA GLU A 232 -18.31 7.31 -15.62
C GLU A 232 -17.71 6.52 -14.42
N ASN A 233 -16.38 6.52 -14.29
CA ASN A 233 -15.68 5.83 -13.19
C ASN A 233 -15.52 6.78 -12.00
N TYR A 234 -16.62 7.00 -11.29
CA TYR A 234 -16.69 7.95 -10.17
C TYR A 234 -15.86 7.52 -8.96
N ILE A 235 -15.65 6.22 -8.76
CA ILE A 235 -14.78 5.71 -7.69
C ILE A 235 -13.33 6.16 -7.94
N ARG A 236 -12.84 6.06 -9.19
CA ARG A 236 -11.50 6.55 -9.54
C ARG A 236 -11.40 8.07 -9.57
N LEU A 237 -12.49 8.79 -9.83
CA LEU A 237 -12.51 10.25 -9.67
C LEU A 237 -12.31 10.65 -8.19
N ILE A 238 -12.95 9.97 -7.25
CA ILE A 238 -12.71 10.19 -5.82
C ILE A 238 -11.24 9.92 -5.47
N ASP A 239 -10.67 8.79 -5.92
CA ASP A 239 -9.24 8.51 -5.73
C ASP A 239 -8.36 9.63 -6.30
N LEU A 240 -8.68 10.11 -7.51
CA LEU A 240 -7.93 11.16 -8.20
C LEU A 240 -8.03 12.52 -7.50
N TYR A 241 -9.19 12.85 -6.93
CA TYR A 241 -9.43 14.12 -6.25
C TYR A 241 -8.66 14.26 -4.94
N ASN A 242 -8.28 13.16 -4.28
CA ASN A 242 -7.27 13.21 -3.22
C ASN A 242 -5.96 13.86 -3.70
N TYR A 243 -5.51 13.54 -4.94
CA TYR A 243 -4.27 14.08 -5.49
C TYR A 243 -4.40 15.53 -5.95
N TYR A 244 -5.54 15.94 -6.50
CA TYR A 244 -5.81 17.35 -6.75
C TYR A 244 -5.79 18.17 -5.47
N PHE A 245 -6.39 17.64 -4.40
CA PHE A 245 -6.38 18.30 -3.11
C PHE A 245 -4.96 18.47 -2.56
N MET A 246 -4.13 17.42 -2.63
CA MET A 246 -2.71 17.52 -2.26
C MET A 246 -1.95 18.54 -3.10
N LEU A 247 -2.15 18.54 -4.43
CA LEU A 247 -1.51 19.51 -5.34
C LEU A 247 -1.88 20.95 -4.96
N TYR A 248 -3.16 21.26 -4.87
CA TYR A 248 -3.63 22.62 -4.65
C TYR A 248 -3.41 23.13 -3.22
N THR A 249 -3.18 22.24 -2.25
CA THR A 249 -2.67 22.64 -0.92
C THR A 249 -1.27 23.23 -1.02
N VAL A 250 -0.48 22.87 -2.04
CA VAL A 250 0.87 23.41 -2.25
C VAL A 250 0.88 24.61 -3.19
N ILE A 251 0.13 24.55 -4.29
CA ILE A 251 0.30 25.53 -5.38
C ILE A 251 -0.76 26.65 -5.41
N GLU A 252 -2.02 26.37 -5.06
CA GLU A 252 -3.11 27.34 -5.18
C GLU A 252 -4.34 26.94 -4.34
N HIS A 253 -4.35 27.35 -3.07
CA HIS A 253 -5.37 26.93 -2.10
C HIS A 253 -6.82 27.21 -2.55
N GLY A 254 -7.05 28.26 -3.33
CA GLY A 254 -8.37 28.70 -3.79
C GLY A 254 -9.07 27.73 -4.74
N LEU A 255 -8.32 26.88 -5.44
CA LEU A 255 -8.88 25.89 -6.36
C LEU A 255 -9.38 24.62 -5.65
N ARG A 256 -9.06 24.42 -4.37
CA ARG A 256 -9.50 23.22 -3.63
C ARG A 256 -10.99 23.15 -3.40
N ASP A 257 -11.64 24.30 -3.21
CA ASP A 257 -13.07 24.36 -2.96
C ASP A 257 -13.87 23.80 -4.14
N GLU A 258 -13.35 23.95 -5.37
CA GLU A 258 -13.92 23.33 -6.57
C GLU A 258 -13.93 21.79 -6.44
N TYR A 259 -12.78 21.19 -6.08
CA TYR A 259 -12.66 19.74 -5.97
C TYR A 259 -13.41 19.17 -4.78
N ILE A 260 -13.48 19.90 -3.66
CA ILE A 260 -14.36 19.56 -2.54
C ILE A 260 -15.83 19.50 -3.01
N GLN A 261 -16.28 20.48 -3.80
CA GLN A 261 -17.63 20.49 -4.33
C GLN A 261 -17.88 19.32 -5.29
N LYS A 262 -16.89 18.97 -6.13
CA LYS A 262 -16.97 17.78 -7.00
C LYS A 262 -17.11 16.50 -6.18
N VAL A 263 -16.35 16.34 -5.10
CA VAL A 263 -16.47 15.19 -4.16
C VAL A 263 -17.87 15.14 -3.54
N ASP A 264 -18.37 16.25 -3.00
CA ASP A 264 -19.70 16.32 -2.39
C ASP A 264 -20.83 16.03 -3.41
N ASN A 265 -20.66 16.40 -4.68
CA ASN A 265 -21.62 16.09 -5.73
C ASN A 265 -21.64 14.59 -6.04
N ILE A 266 -20.47 13.98 -6.25
CA ILE A 266 -20.33 12.53 -6.50
C ILE A 266 -20.89 11.73 -5.32
N ALA A 267 -20.56 12.12 -4.08
CA ALA A 267 -21.03 11.43 -2.88
C ALA A 267 -22.57 11.45 -2.73
N LYS A 268 -23.25 12.44 -3.33
CA LYS A 268 -24.71 12.56 -3.31
C LYS A 268 -25.40 11.85 -4.46
N SER A 269 -24.79 11.81 -5.64
CA SER A 269 -25.43 11.28 -6.85
C SER A 269 -25.06 9.83 -7.15
N GLU A 270 -23.87 9.38 -6.73
CA GLU A 270 -23.31 8.10 -7.13
C GLU A 270 -23.19 7.11 -5.97
N LYS A 271 -23.20 5.82 -6.32
CA LYS A 271 -22.93 4.76 -5.36
C LYS A 271 -21.43 4.58 -5.17
N ILE A 272 -20.87 5.30 -4.20
CA ILE A 272 -19.45 5.20 -3.82
C ILE A 272 -19.30 4.32 -2.57
N PRO A 273 -18.30 3.42 -2.51
CA PRO A 273 -18.02 2.68 -1.29
C PRO A 273 -17.72 3.61 -0.11
N ASN A 274 -18.35 3.33 1.03
CA ASN A 274 -18.25 4.15 2.23
C ASN A 274 -16.80 4.42 2.67
N TYR A 275 -15.91 3.42 2.61
CA TYR A 275 -14.52 3.61 3.01
C TYR A 275 -13.79 4.63 2.12
N LYS A 276 -14.12 4.74 0.82
CA LYS A 276 -13.56 5.78 -0.09
C LYS A 276 -14.01 7.18 0.29
N LEU A 277 -15.29 7.35 0.62
CA LEU A 277 -15.82 8.62 1.09
C LEU A 277 -15.21 9.01 2.45
N SER A 278 -15.06 8.04 3.35
CA SER A 278 -14.40 8.28 4.64
C SER A 278 -12.93 8.69 4.46
N GLU A 279 -12.20 8.02 3.56
CA GLU A 279 -10.79 8.28 3.26
C GLU A 279 -10.60 9.71 2.75
N ILE A 280 -11.36 10.13 1.74
CA ILE A 280 -11.22 11.48 1.18
C ILE A 280 -11.61 12.58 2.16
N TYR A 281 -12.68 12.39 2.95
CA TYR A 281 -13.06 13.39 3.95
C TYR A 281 -12.05 13.47 5.10
N SER A 282 -11.47 12.34 5.53
CA SER A 282 -10.38 12.29 6.50
C SER A 282 -9.12 13.02 5.98
N ASN A 283 -8.76 12.81 4.72
CA ASN A 283 -7.63 13.49 4.08
C ASN A 283 -7.85 15.00 3.98
N ILE A 284 -9.05 15.44 3.57
CA ILE A 284 -9.40 16.87 3.53
C ILE A 284 -9.32 17.48 4.93
N ALA A 285 -9.88 16.82 5.95
CA ALA A 285 -9.89 17.30 7.32
C ALA A 285 -8.47 17.43 7.90
N SER A 286 -7.64 16.40 7.74
CA SER A 286 -6.25 16.38 8.20
C SER A 286 -5.43 17.50 7.57
N ASN A 287 -5.64 17.77 6.28
CA ASN A 287 -4.96 18.88 5.62
C ASN A 287 -5.40 20.27 6.13
N LEU A 288 -6.69 20.44 6.43
CA LEU A 288 -7.21 21.69 7.00
C LEU A 288 -6.66 21.97 8.41
N ILE A 289 -6.25 20.94 9.15
CA ILE A 289 -5.54 21.11 10.43
C ILE A 289 -4.18 21.77 10.22
N PHE A 290 -3.40 21.38 9.20
CA PHE A 290 -2.11 22.02 8.91
C PHE A 290 -2.24 23.52 8.65
N GLU A 291 -3.37 23.92 8.07
CA GLU A 291 -3.72 25.31 7.80
C GLU A 291 -4.33 26.03 9.00
N LYS A 292 -4.46 25.33 10.14
CA LYS A 292 -5.10 25.82 11.36
C LYS A 292 -6.57 26.20 11.15
N ASN A 293 -7.22 25.61 10.15
CA ASN A 293 -8.65 25.79 9.88
C ASN A 293 -9.48 24.74 10.62
N TYR A 294 -9.39 24.77 11.94
CA TYR A 294 -9.97 23.75 12.83
C TYR A 294 -11.49 23.61 12.69
N LYS A 295 -12.19 24.72 12.41
CA LYS A 295 -13.66 24.69 12.21
C LYS A 295 -14.02 23.83 11.01
N ARG A 296 -13.40 24.10 9.87
CA ARG A 296 -13.68 23.39 8.63
C ARG A 296 -13.15 21.96 8.67
N ALA A 297 -12.01 21.73 9.32
CA ALA A 297 -11.48 20.39 9.58
C ALA A 297 -12.49 19.54 10.38
N LEU A 298 -13.06 20.08 11.45
CA LEU A 298 -14.06 19.41 12.26
C LEU A 298 -15.31 19.03 11.46
N GLU A 299 -15.82 19.95 10.62
CA GLU A 299 -16.95 19.68 9.71
C GLU A 299 -16.68 18.47 8.79
N PHE A 300 -15.44 18.31 8.30
CA PHE A 300 -15.07 17.18 7.44
C PHE A 300 -14.86 15.88 8.21
N PHE A 301 -14.33 15.91 9.43
CA PHE A 301 -14.32 14.72 10.28
C PHE A 301 -15.74 14.25 10.62
N GLU A 302 -16.67 15.16 10.91
CA GLU A 302 -18.08 14.83 11.11
C GLU A 302 -18.71 14.21 9.85
N LYS A 303 -18.35 14.70 8.65
CA LYS A 303 -18.75 14.06 7.39
C LYS A 303 -18.17 12.66 7.27
N MET A 304 -16.89 12.46 7.58
CA MET A 304 -16.21 11.16 7.55
C MET A 304 -16.94 10.13 8.43
N LEU A 305 -17.35 10.50 9.65
CA LEU A 305 -18.06 9.62 10.59
C LEU A 305 -19.41 9.11 10.06
N ARG A 306 -20.01 9.77 9.07
CA ARG A 306 -21.25 9.28 8.43
C ARG A 306 -21.03 8.04 7.57
N TYR A 307 -19.78 7.79 7.15
CA TYR A 307 -19.40 6.70 6.28
C TYR A 307 -18.49 5.67 6.97
N LYS A 308 -18.01 5.96 8.19
CA LYS A 308 -17.08 5.10 8.91
C LYS A 308 -17.55 4.96 10.35
N GLU A 309 -17.95 3.74 10.72
CA GLU A 309 -18.43 3.44 12.08
C GLU A 309 -17.31 3.62 13.11
N VAL A 310 -16.11 3.18 12.77
CA VAL A 310 -14.96 3.19 13.68
C VAL A 310 -13.78 3.91 13.00
N PRO A 311 -13.53 5.19 13.36
CA PRO A 311 -12.39 5.94 12.85
C PRO A 311 -11.07 5.42 13.44
N HIS A 312 -9.98 5.70 12.73
CA HIS A 312 -8.63 5.42 13.21
C HIS A 312 -8.28 6.35 14.39
N ILE A 313 -7.52 5.87 15.37
CA ILE A 313 -7.23 6.61 16.60
C ILE A 313 -6.62 8.01 16.35
N THR A 314 -5.79 8.16 15.32
CA THR A 314 -5.23 9.46 14.93
C THR A 314 -6.30 10.44 14.44
N GLU A 315 -7.30 9.96 13.69
CA GLU A 315 -8.43 10.80 13.24
C GLU A 315 -9.20 11.31 14.46
N ILE A 316 -9.40 10.45 15.47
CA ILE A 316 -10.04 10.82 16.74
C ILE A 316 -9.24 11.89 17.50
N ILE A 317 -7.92 11.72 17.60
CA ILE A 317 -7.02 12.69 18.24
C ILE A 317 -7.08 14.04 17.52
N TYR A 318 -7.11 14.03 16.18
CA TYR A 318 -7.22 15.22 15.34
C TYR A 318 -8.57 15.93 15.52
N MET A 319 -9.67 15.19 15.62
CA MET A 319 -10.99 15.73 15.98
C MET A 319 -10.97 16.41 17.34
N ALA A 320 -10.44 15.75 18.37
CA ALA A 320 -10.36 16.30 19.72
C ALA A 320 -9.51 17.57 19.75
N SER A 321 -8.41 17.58 19.01
CA SER A 321 -7.57 18.77 18.85
C SER A 321 -8.34 19.93 18.22
N CYS A 322 -9.15 19.69 17.18
CA CYS A 322 -10.00 20.73 16.58
C CYS A 322 -11.00 21.29 17.60
N GLN A 323 -11.69 20.43 18.34
CA GLN A 323 -12.63 20.85 19.39
C GLN A 323 -11.93 21.68 20.48
N SER A 324 -10.74 21.25 20.92
CA SER A 324 -9.95 21.99 21.92
C SER A 324 -9.51 23.38 21.43
N HIS A 325 -9.07 23.50 20.17
CA HIS A 325 -8.68 24.78 19.56
C HIS A 325 -9.86 25.74 19.43
N LEU A 326 -11.06 25.21 19.20
CA LEU A 326 -12.30 25.97 19.08
C LEU A 326 -12.97 26.24 20.44
N GLU A 327 -12.36 25.80 21.54
CA GLU A 327 -12.92 25.88 22.90
C GLU A 327 -14.29 25.20 23.04
N LEU A 328 -14.51 24.14 22.26
CA LEU A 328 -15.70 23.30 22.32
C LEU A 328 -15.51 22.16 23.34
N PRO A 329 -16.61 21.60 23.88
CA PRO A 329 -16.56 20.32 24.60
C PRO A 329 -15.90 19.24 23.75
N ILE A 330 -15.05 18.42 24.38
CA ILE A 330 -14.44 17.28 23.70
C ILE A 330 -15.48 16.16 23.59
N ASP A 331 -15.90 15.88 22.37
CA ASP A 331 -16.87 14.83 22.04
C ASP A 331 -16.28 13.97 20.92
N ILE A 332 -15.76 12.81 21.31
CA ILE A 332 -15.03 11.91 20.42
C ILE A 332 -15.57 10.48 20.46
N PRO A 333 -15.50 9.75 19.34
CA PRO A 333 -15.95 8.35 19.26
C PRO A 333 -15.29 7.45 20.30
N ASP A 334 -16.07 6.50 20.82
CA ASP A 334 -15.60 5.50 21.77
C ASP A 334 -14.92 4.32 21.09
N LEU A 335 -13.70 4.01 21.53
CA LEU A 335 -12.99 2.79 21.14
C LEU A 335 -13.17 1.70 22.21
N THR A 336 -13.51 0.49 21.78
CA THR A 336 -13.53 -0.69 22.66
C THR A 336 -12.11 -1.02 23.15
N PRO A 337 -11.94 -1.63 24.33
CA PRO A 337 -10.62 -2.01 24.85
C PRO A 337 -9.80 -2.88 23.89
N ASP A 338 -10.44 -3.84 23.21
CA ASP A 338 -9.78 -4.75 22.27
C ASP A 338 -9.17 -3.98 21.08
N LEU A 339 -9.97 -3.10 20.48
CA LEU A 339 -9.52 -2.24 19.38
C LEU A 339 -8.44 -1.23 19.82
N LEU A 340 -8.59 -0.64 21.01
CA LEU A 340 -7.60 0.30 21.55
C LEU A 340 -6.24 -0.38 21.75
N ALA A 341 -6.24 -1.67 22.13
CA ALA A 341 -5.04 -2.45 22.37
C ALA A 341 -4.24 -2.77 21.08
N GLU A 342 -4.84 -2.63 19.89
CA GLU A 342 -4.14 -2.80 18.61
C GLU A 342 -3.17 -1.64 18.30
N TYR A 343 -3.36 -0.49 18.93
CA TYR A 343 -2.55 0.70 18.71
C TYR A 343 -1.33 0.76 19.64
N SER A 344 -0.33 1.57 19.25
CA SER A 344 0.82 1.83 20.10
C SER A 344 0.39 2.44 21.44
N ILE A 345 1.11 2.09 22.51
CA ILE A 345 0.85 2.57 23.87
C ILE A 345 0.76 4.11 23.91
N VAL A 346 1.57 4.79 23.10
CA VAL A 346 1.60 6.25 22.99
C VAL A 346 0.27 6.78 22.46
N LEU A 347 -0.25 6.23 21.36
CA LEU A 347 -1.54 6.62 20.80
C LEU A 347 -2.68 6.32 21.77
N GLN A 348 -2.60 5.22 22.52
CA GLN A 348 -3.57 4.92 23.59
C GLN A 348 -3.56 6.00 24.67
N TYR A 349 -2.39 6.47 25.10
CA TYR A 349 -2.29 7.57 26.07
C TYR A 349 -2.84 8.90 25.51
N MET A 350 -2.61 9.18 24.23
CA MET A 350 -3.14 10.37 23.56
C MET A 350 -4.67 10.34 23.47
N TYR A 351 -5.26 9.22 23.07
CA TYR A 351 -6.71 9.03 23.07
C TYR A 351 -7.30 9.19 24.47
N ASN A 352 -6.71 8.51 25.46
CA ASN A 352 -7.18 8.59 26.85
C ASN A 352 -7.07 10.01 27.42
N TYR A 353 -6.05 10.78 27.03
CA TYR A 353 -5.93 12.19 27.41
C TYR A 353 -7.16 13.00 26.98
N PHE A 354 -7.63 12.82 25.74
CA PHE A 354 -8.82 13.52 25.25
C PHE A 354 -10.13 12.88 25.72
N LYS A 355 -10.19 11.55 25.93
CA LYS A 355 -11.39 10.90 26.46
C LYS A 355 -11.70 11.33 27.88
N TYR A 356 -10.68 11.54 28.70
CA TYR A 356 -10.78 12.02 30.08
C TYR A 356 -10.29 13.48 30.17
N TYR A 357 -10.78 14.33 29.27
CA TYR A 357 -10.30 15.70 29.16
C TYR A 357 -10.62 16.56 30.39
N ASP A 358 -11.71 16.30 31.11
CA ASP A 358 -12.14 17.11 32.25
C ASP A 358 -11.46 16.71 33.56
N VAL A 359 -10.13 16.80 33.58
CA VAL A 359 -9.29 16.56 34.76
C VAL A 359 -8.48 17.80 35.15
N PRO A 360 -8.02 17.92 36.41
CA PRO A 360 -7.15 19.01 36.85
C PRO A 360 -5.93 19.22 35.96
N VAL A 361 -5.50 20.48 35.83
CA VAL A 361 -4.41 20.90 34.94
C VAL A 361 -3.10 20.18 35.24
N GLU A 362 -2.81 19.91 36.52
CA GLU A 362 -1.61 19.19 36.95
C GLU A 362 -1.61 17.75 36.43
N ILE A 363 -2.78 17.11 36.38
CA ILE A 363 -2.94 15.76 35.86
C ILE A 363 -2.73 15.77 34.34
N LYS A 364 -3.29 16.76 33.63
CA LYS A 364 -3.07 16.94 32.18
C LYS A 364 -1.58 17.06 31.86
N GLN A 365 -0.90 18.01 32.50
CA GLN A 365 0.52 18.26 32.29
C GLN A 365 1.36 17.04 32.63
N LYS A 366 1.10 16.38 33.76
CA LYS A 366 1.81 15.16 34.16
C LYS A 366 1.64 14.04 33.14
N ASN A 367 0.43 13.84 32.62
CA ASN A 367 0.16 12.80 31.62
C ASN A 367 0.93 13.08 30.31
N ILE A 368 0.88 14.32 29.81
CA ILE A 368 1.61 14.69 28.59
C ILE A 368 3.12 14.46 28.78
N ILE A 369 3.71 14.99 29.85
CA ILE A 369 5.16 14.91 30.08
C ILE A 369 5.66 13.49 30.33
N LYS A 370 4.92 12.68 31.12
CA LYS A 370 5.40 11.36 31.55
C LYS A 370 5.06 10.22 30.59
N ASN A 371 3.90 10.29 29.94
CA ASN A 371 3.35 9.15 29.20
C ASN A 371 3.34 9.39 27.69
N ILE A 372 3.14 10.64 27.25
CA ILE A 372 2.99 10.97 25.83
C ILE A 372 4.31 11.43 25.22
N ALA A 373 4.89 12.51 25.73
CA ALA A 373 6.10 13.15 25.20
C ALA A 373 7.31 12.22 24.99
N PRO A 374 7.63 11.25 25.89
CA PRO A 374 8.85 10.44 25.76
C PRO A 374 8.91 9.54 24.54
N ASN A 375 7.80 9.34 23.83
CA ASN A 375 7.73 8.45 22.67
C ASN A 375 7.03 9.14 21.48
N MET A 376 7.02 10.48 21.45
CA MET A 376 6.50 11.25 20.34
C MET A 376 7.60 11.59 19.33
N PHE A 377 7.34 11.23 18.07
CA PHE A 377 8.21 11.50 16.92
C PHE A 377 7.46 12.16 15.76
N ASP A 378 6.14 12.05 15.74
CA ASP A 378 5.29 12.63 14.72
C ASP A 378 5.08 14.13 14.97
N GLN A 379 5.46 14.96 14.00
CA GLN A 379 5.47 16.41 14.14
C GLN A 379 4.06 16.99 14.37
N ASP A 380 3.03 16.38 13.78
CA ASP A 380 1.65 16.86 13.85
C ASP A 380 1.09 16.61 15.26
N LEU A 381 1.31 15.40 15.78
CA LEU A 381 0.96 15.04 17.15
C LEU A 381 1.75 15.89 18.16
N ILE A 382 3.04 16.14 17.91
CA ILE A 382 3.85 17.04 18.75
C ILE A 382 3.20 18.42 18.84
N ASP A 383 2.75 18.99 17.72
CA ASP A 383 2.15 20.32 17.71
C ASP A 383 0.79 20.38 18.42
N ILE A 384 0.00 19.30 18.35
CA ILE A 384 -1.24 19.16 19.14
C ILE A 384 -0.94 19.22 20.63
N PHE A 385 -0.01 18.39 21.13
CA PHE A 385 0.27 18.33 22.57
C PHE A 385 1.04 19.56 23.06
N ARG A 386 1.84 20.19 22.20
CA ARG A 386 2.44 21.50 22.48
C ARG A 386 1.37 22.58 22.66
N PHE A 387 0.32 22.58 21.83
CA PHE A 387 -0.83 23.48 22.02
C PHE A 387 -1.54 23.21 23.36
N GLU A 388 -1.80 21.94 23.68
CA GLU A 388 -2.45 21.56 24.95
C GLU A 388 -1.66 22.03 26.17
N ILE A 389 -0.33 21.85 26.18
CA ILE A 389 0.51 22.40 27.26
C ILE A 389 0.41 23.93 27.30
N LYS A 390 0.51 24.63 26.16
CA LYS A 390 0.40 26.09 26.13
C LYS A 390 -0.95 26.59 26.67
N LYS A 391 -2.04 25.86 26.40
CA LYS A 391 -3.38 26.19 26.93
C LYS A 391 -3.40 26.15 28.46
N THR A 392 -2.69 25.20 29.08
CA THR A 392 -2.57 25.11 30.54
C THR A 392 -1.73 26.23 31.18
N LEU A 393 -0.87 26.92 30.41
CA LEU A 393 -0.07 28.05 30.93
C LEU A 393 -0.94 29.24 31.30
N LYS A 394 -2.05 29.45 30.59
CA LYS A 394 -3.02 30.53 30.88
C LYS A 394 -3.59 30.44 32.30
N THR A 395 -3.58 29.25 32.91
CA THR A 395 -4.15 28.99 34.23
C THR A 395 -3.11 28.89 35.36
N GLN A 396 -1.86 28.51 35.09
CA GLN A 396 -0.87 28.18 36.14
C GLN A 396 0.52 28.81 35.99
N ASN A 397 0.80 29.60 34.94
CA ASN A 397 2.12 30.24 34.69
C ASN A 397 3.33 29.28 34.78
N SER A 398 3.15 27.98 34.53
CA SER A 398 4.20 26.95 34.67
C SER A 398 5.01 26.75 33.38
N TYR A 399 5.87 27.71 33.05
CA TYR A 399 6.75 27.63 31.87
C TYR A 399 7.74 26.46 31.92
N SER A 400 8.01 25.91 33.12
CA SER A 400 8.90 24.77 33.32
C SER A 400 8.43 23.51 32.58
N ASN A 401 7.11 23.26 32.51
CA ASN A 401 6.58 22.07 31.85
C ASN A 401 6.62 22.20 30.33
N LEU A 402 6.43 23.40 29.77
CA LEU A 402 6.64 23.63 28.33
C LEU A 402 8.10 23.43 27.95
N TYR A 403 9.04 23.99 28.73
CA TYR A 403 10.46 23.78 28.50
C TYR A 403 10.84 22.29 28.59
N LEU A 404 10.33 21.57 29.59
CA LEU A 404 10.60 20.14 29.74
C LEU A 404 10.03 19.34 28.56
N PHE A 405 8.84 19.68 28.09
CA PHE A 405 8.25 19.08 26.89
C PHE A 405 9.15 19.27 25.67
N ASP A 406 9.51 20.52 25.36
CA ASP A 406 10.33 20.81 24.18
C ASP A 406 11.70 20.12 24.27
N LYS A 407 12.29 20.01 25.47
CA LYS A 407 13.53 19.26 25.70
C LYS A 407 13.37 17.76 25.43
N ILE A 408 12.31 17.13 25.92
CA ILE A 408 12.04 15.70 25.65
C ILE A 408 11.91 15.47 24.14
N ILE A 409 11.20 16.34 23.43
CA ILE A 409 11.05 16.23 21.98
C ILE A 409 12.40 16.40 21.26
N GLU A 410 13.22 17.36 21.67
CA GLU A 410 14.56 17.56 21.11
C GLU A 410 15.44 16.30 21.31
N ASP A 411 15.42 15.71 22.51
CA ASP A 411 16.14 14.47 22.82
C ASP A 411 15.65 13.31 21.94
N ASN A 412 14.33 13.13 21.78
CA ASN A 412 13.75 12.09 20.92
C ASN A 412 14.18 12.23 19.45
N MET A 413 14.19 13.45 18.91
CA MET A 413 14.54 13.69 17.50
C MET A 413 16.03 13.46 17.25
N ASN A 414 16.89 13.71 18.24
CA ASN A 414 18.33 13.45 18.16
C ASN A 414 18.68 11.95 18.21
N GLU A 415 17.79 11.07 18.69
CA GLU A 415 18.01 9.61 18.65
C GLU A 415 17.70 8.98 17.28
N ILE A 416 17.03 9.71 16.39
CA ILE A 416 16.65 9.25 15.04
C ILE A 416 17.72 9.56 13.98
N TYR A 417 18.59 10.56 14.23
CA TYR A 417 19.68 10.99 13.35
C TYR A 417 21.05 10.54 13.86
#